data_AF-A0A356BHP7-F1
#
_entry.id   AF-A0A356BHP7-F1
#
_cell.length_a   1.000
_cell.length_b   1.000
_cell.length_c   1.000
_cell.angle_alpha   90.00
_cell.angle_beta   90.00
_cell.angle_gamma   90.00
#
_symmetry.space_group_name_H-M   'P 1'
#
loop_
_entity.id
_entity.type
_entity.pdbx_description
1 polymer ?
#
loop_
_entity_poly.entity_id
_entity_poly.type
_entity_poly.pdbx_seq_one_letter_code
_entity_poly.pdbx_strand_id
1 'polypeptide(L)'
;MDEIPIVAGAGDNAAGAIGVGLTEPGQGMISLGTSGVYFVVANQFSSFPEKAVHSFCHALPDRWHLMSVMLSAASCLDWFAKSVVGKDVPAVLSLLENEDGPSENAPFFLPYLSGERTPHNDPNASGAFVGLTHQHSTKDMAYAVLEGVCFAMADGVDAVHASGTIANDICLIGGGTKSVYWRQMMADILNLKLFYKKGGDVGPALGAARLAQLGTCKNSRVQDVCGSPPLVDTHHPNAQHHQIYQRRRNVFVSLYPAIQQAVSNLSQTSTER
;
A
#
# COMPACT_ATOMS: atom_id res chain seq x y z
N MET A 1 -38.41 9.67 -25.22
CA MET A 1 -37.40 9.69 -24.15
C MET A 1 -36.08 9.41 -24.83
N ASP A 2 -35.05 10.18 -24.52
CA ASP A 2 -33.70 9.86 -25.00
C ASP A 2 -33.23 8.57 -24.33
N GLU A 3 -32.64 7.67 -25.10
CA GLU A 3 -32.06 6.43 -24.56
C GLU A 3 -30.80 6.76 -23.74
N ILE A 4 -30.72 6.21 -22.52
CA ILE A 4 -29.55 6.36 -21.65
C ILE A 4 -28.68 5.11 -21.81
N PRO A 5 -27.53 5.17 -22.49
CA PRO A 5 -26.66 4.02 -22.68
C PRO A 5 -26.06 3.56 -21.34
N ILE A 6 -25.96 2.25 -21.17
CA ILE A 6 -25.29 1.62 -20.02
C ILE A 6 -23.99 0.97 -20.52
N VAL A 7 -22.87 1.32 -19.88
CA VAL A 7 -21.57 0.68 -20.13
C VAL A 7 -21.28 -0.38 -19.06
N ALA A 8 -20.50 -1.41 -19.42
CA ALA A 8 -20.19 -2.51 -18.51
C ALA A 8 -19.44 -2.07 -17.23
N GLY A 9 -18.66 -0.98 -17.31
CA GLY A 9 -17.88 -0.49 -16.18
C GLY A 9 -16.68 -1.39 -15.86
N ALA A 10 -16.27 -1.41 -14.59
CA ALA A 10 -15.15 -2.21 -14.09
C ALA A 10 -15.29 -2.45 -12.57
N GLY A 11 -14.52 -3.41 -12.03
CA GLY A 11 -14.34 -3.56 -10.58
C GLY A 11 -13.70 -2.31 -9.96
N ASP A 12 -13.82 -2.18 -8.64
CA ASP A 12 -13.42 -0.97 -7.90
C ASP A 12 -11.96 -0.55 -8.13
N ASN A 13 -11.00 -1.47 -8.07
CA ASN A 13 -9.58 -1.19 -8.24
C ASN A 13 -9.26 -0.79 -9.69
N ALA A 14 -9.82 -1.49 -10.67
CA ALA A 14 -9.63 -1.18 -12.08
C ALA A 14 -10.30 0.17 -12.45
N ALA A 15 -11.49 0.45 -11.92
CA ALA A 15 -12.14 1.75 -12.06
C ALA A 15 -11.33 2.85 -11.35
N GLY A 16 -10.81 2.59 -10.15
CA GLY A 16 -9.93 3.51 -9.42
C GLY A 16 -8.68 3.86 -10.23
N ALA A 17 -8.03 2.86 -10.83
CA ALA A 17 -6.90 3.05 -11.74
C ALA A 17 -7.25 3.97 -12.92
N ILE A 18 -8.41 3.76 -13.57
CA ILE A 18 -8.92 4.68 -14.61
C ILE A 18 -9.16 6.10 -14.06
N GLY A 19 -9.70 6.21 -12.84
CA GLY A 19 -9.96 7.48 -12.16
C GLY A 19 -8.70 8.31 -11.93
N VAL A 20 -7.56 7.65 -11.65
CA VAL A 20 -6.26 8.30 -11.46
C VAL A 20 -5.35 8.27 -12.70
N GLY A 21 -5.86 7.78 -13.83
CA GLY A 21 -5.16 7.82 -15.12
C GLY A 21 -4.09 6.74 -15.31
N LEU A 22 -4.18 5.64 -14.57
CA LEU A 22 -3.38 4.43 -14.79
C LEU A 22 -3.98 3.65 -15.96
N THR A 23 -3.38 3.82 -17.13
CA THR A 23 -3.89 3.29 -18.41
C THR A 23 -2.83 2.55 -19.20
N GLU A 24 -1.55 2.76 -18.91
CA GLU A 24 -0.44 2.17 -19.64
C GLU A 24 0.42 1.25 -18.76
N PRO A 25 0.99 0.17 -19.33
CA PRO A 25 1.86 -0.76 -18.62
C PRO A 25 3.03 -0.05 -17.92
N GLY A 26 3.36 -0.51 -16.71
CA GLY A 26 4.42 0.07 -15.89
C GLY A 26 4.00 1.32 -15.09
N GLN A 27 2.75 1.78 -15.23
CA GLN A 27 2.13 2.70 -14.28
C GLN A 27 1.63 1.93 -13.06
N GLY A 28 1.89 2.48 -11.87
CA GLY A 28 1.44 1.87 -10.63
C GLY A 28 0.86 2.87 -9.65
N MET A 29 0.19 2.36 -8.63
CA MET A 29 -0.25 3.14 -7.48
C MET A 29 -0.08 2.34 -6.19
N ILE A 30 0.22 3.06 -5.12
CA ILE A 30 0.07 2.58 -3.75
C ILE A 30 -1.08 3.35 -3.14
N SER A 31 -2.13 2.62 -2.76
CA SER A 31 -3.22 3.13 -1.94
C SER A 31 -2.96 2.84 -0.48
N LEU A 32 -2.75 3.89 0.30
CA LEU A 32 -2.55 3.85 1.74
C LEU A 32 -3.85 4.25 2.46
N GLY A 33 -4.88 3.42 2.27
CA GLY A 33 -6.17 3.52 2.95
C GLY A 33 -6.20 2.68 4.24
N THR A 34 -7.42 2.37 4.73
CA THR A 34 -7.63 1.44 5.86
C THR A 34 -6.83 0.15 5.66
N SER A 35 -6.96 -0.43 4.47
CA SER A 35 -6.08 -1.45 3.91
C SER A 35 -5.08 -0.82 2.93
N GLY A 36 -3.99 -1.54 2.66
CA GLY A 36 -3.00 -1.16 1.67
C GLY A 36 -3.20 -1.92 0.36
N VAL A 37 -3.03 -1.23 -0.77
CA VAL A 37 -3.02 -1.88 -2.10
C VAL A 37 -1.85 -1.34 -2.89
N TYR A 38 -1.03 -2.24 -3.45
CA TYR A 38 -0.16 -1.89 -4.57
C TYR A 38 -0.77 -2.45 -5.84
N PHE A 39 -0.93 -1.61 -6.87
CA PHE A 39 -1.53 -1.95 -8.15
C PHE A 39 -0.57 -1.57 -9.27
N VAL A 40 -0.40 -2.43 -10.27
CA VAL A 40 0.41 -2.16 -11.46
C VAL A 40 -0.32 -2.58 -12.72
N VAL A 41 -0.34 -1.70 -13.72
CA VAL A 41 -0.85 -2.02 -15.06
C VAL A 41 0.18 -2.90 -15.79
N ALA A 42 -0.29 -4.00 -16.39
CA ALA A 42 0.51 -4.95 -17.14
C ALA A 42 0.07 -5.02 -18.62
N ASN A 43 1.03 -5.31 -19.50
CA ASN A 43 0.81 -5.51 -20.94
C ASN A 43 0.44 -6.96 -21.31
N GLN A 44 0.57 -7.89 -20.37
CA GLN A 44 0.23 -9.29 -20.52
C GLN A 44 -0.29 -9.85 -19.20
N PHE A 45 -1.07 -10.92 -19.28
CA PHE A 45 -1.45 -11.67 -18.09
C PHE A 45 -0.21 -12.35 -17.48
N SER A 46 -0.06 -12.24 -16.16
CA SER A 46 0.90 -12.98 -15.35
C SER A 46 0.23 -13.38 -14.04
N SER A 47 0.46 -14.60 -13.56
CA SER A 47 -0.08 -15.10 -12.30
C SER A 47 1.04 -15.42 -11.34
N PHE A 48 0.90 -15.00 -10.07
CA PHE A 48 1.89 -15.29 -9.03
C PHE A 48 1.21 -15.68 -7.70
N PRO A 49 0.39 -16.76 -7.71
CA PRO A 49 -0.41 -17.16 -6.56
C PRO A 49 0.44 -17.66 -5.38
N GLU A 50 1.67 -18.11 -5.62
CA GLU A 50 2.60 -18.58 -4.57
C GLU A 50 2.97 -17.47 -3.58
N LYS A 51 2.81 -16.20 -3.99
CA LYS A 51 2.97 -15.01 -3.15
C LYS A 51 1.66 -14.28 -2.92
N ALA A 52 0.52 -14.91 -3.19
CA ALA A 52 -0.81 -14.29 -3.06
C ALA A 52 -0.96 -12.94 -3.79
N VAL A 53 -0.34 -12.82 -4.97
CA VAL A 53 -0.58 -11.70 -5.88
C VAL A 53 -1.85 -11.98 -6.66
N HIS A 54 -2.74 -10.99 -6.72
CA HIS A 54 -3.94 -11.07 -7.54
C HIS A 54 -3.67 -10.54 -8.94
N SER A 55 -4.21 -11.23 -9.94
CA SER A 55 -4.06 -10.88 -11.35
C SER A 55 -5.42 -10.85 -12.03
N PHE A 56 -5.79 -9.72 -12.61
CA PHE A 56 -7.09 -9.52 -13.25
C PHE A 56 -6.95 -8.76 -14.58
N CYS A 57 -8.00 -8.79 -15.40
CA CYS A 57 -8.09 -7.91 -16.56
C CYS A 57 -8.18 -6.45 -16.12
N HIS A 58 -7.54 -5.54 -16.85
CA HIS A 58 -7.78 -4.11 -16.69
C HIS A 58 -9.15 -3.72 -17.25
N ALA A 59 -9.61 -2.50 -16.95
CA ALA A 59 -10.82 -1.93 -17.54
C ALA A 59 -10.66 -1.56 -19.04
N LEU A 60 -9.42 -1.59 -19.56
CA LEU A 60 -9.11 -1.26 -20.96
C LEU A 60 -8.75 -2.55 -21.73
N PRO A 61 -9.06 -2.61 -23.03
CA PRO A 61 -8.66 -3.74 -23.88
C PRO A 61 -7.15 -3.99 -23.85
N ASP A 62 -6.76 -5.26 -24.01
CA ASP A 62 -5.36 -5.70 -24.13
C ASP A 62 -4.46 -5.23 -22.99
N ARG A 63 -5.03 -5.18 -21.77
CA ARG A 63 -4.34 -4.78 -20.54
C ARG A 63 -4.80 -5.65 -19.38
N TRP A 64 -3.87 -5.86 -18.46
CA TRP A 64 -4.12 -6.55 -17.19
C TRP A 64 -3.66 -5.66 -16.05
N HIS A 65 -3.95 -6.08 -14.83
CA HIS A 65 -3.31 -5.52 -13.66
C HIS A 65 -2.97 -6.60 -12.65
N LEU A 66 -1.90 -6.35 -11.92
CA LEU A 66 -1.50 -7.13 -10.77
C LEU A 66 -1.63 -6.28 -9.52
N MET A 67 -1.99 -6.92 -8.41
CA MET A 67 -2.09 -6.23 -7.14
C MET A 67 -1.67 -7.10 -5.96
N SER A 68 -1.01 -6.47 -5.00
CA SER A 68 -0.85 -7.00 -3.65
C SER A 68 -1.80 -6.27 -2.71
N VAL A 69 -2.26 -7.00 -1.70
CA VAL A 69 -3.22 -6.48 -0.72
C VAL A 69 -2.65 -6.69 0.68
N MET A 70 -2.56 -5.60 1.42
CA MET A 70 -2.21 -5.55 2.83
C MET A 70 -3.49 -5.29 3.63
N LEU A 71 -3.86 -6.18 4.55
CA LEU A 71 -5.17 -6.10 5.22
C LEU A 71 -5.28 -4.94 6.21
N SER A 72 -4.16 -4.50 6.79
CA SER A 72 -4.12 -3.40 7.75
C SER A 72 -2.99 -2.42 7.41
N ALA A 73 -3.31 -1.26 6.84
CA ALA A 73 -2.32 -0.23 6.53
C ALA A 73 -2.52 1.04 7.38
N ALA A 74 -3.28 2.05 6.90
CA ALA A 74 -3.57 3.22 7.72
C ALA A 74 -4.42 2.88 8.97
N SER A 75 -5.11 1.74 8.95
CA SER A 75 -5.81 1.21 10.13
C SER A 75 -4.87 0.83 11.27
N CYS A 76 -3.60 0.48 11.00
CA CYS A 76 -2.61 0.25 12.08
C CYS A 76 -2.34 1.53 12.86
N LEU A 77 -2.20 2.66 12.17
CA LEU A 77 -2.01 3.95 12.81
C LEU A 77 -3.28 4.40 13.55
N ASP A 78 -4.46 4.18 12.96
CA ASP A 78 -5.74 4.46 13.62
C ASP A 78 -5.91 3.65 14.92
N TRP A 79 -5.63 2.35 14.87
CA TRP A 79 -5.62 1.46 16.03
C TRP A 79 -4.62 1.92 17.08
N PHE A 80 -3.38 2.19 16.69
CA PHE A 80 -2.36 2.63 17.63
C PHE A 80 -2.75 3.96 18.30
N ALA A 81 -3.18 4.95 17.51
CA ALA A 81 -3.60 6.24 18.04
C ALA A 81 -4.78 6.11 19.02
N LYS A 82 -5.86 5.43 18.63
CA LYS A 82 -7.08 5.37 19.43
C LYS A 82 -6.99 4.37 20.58
N SER A 83 -6.59 3.14 20.28
CA SER A 83 -6.67 2.02 21.21
C SER A 83 -5.46 1.92 22.13
N VAL A 84 -4.28 2.37 21.69
CA VAL A 84 -3.05 2.28 22.50
C VAL A 84 -2.71 3.62 23.16
N VAL A 85 -2.79 4.72 22.41
CA VAL A 85 -2.39 6.06 22.90
C VAL A 85 -3.56 6.84 23.50
N GLY A 86 -4.80 6.59 23.06
CA GLY A 86 -5.97 7.37 23.46
C GLY A 86 -6.03 8.77 22.82
N LYS A 87 -5.53 8.90 21.58
CA LYS A 87 -5.50 10.13 20.79
C LYS A 87 -6.06 9.91 19.38
N ASP A 88 -6.20 10.99 18.62
CA ASP A 88 -6.49 10.90 17.20
C ASP A 88 -5.21 10.75 16.35
N VAL A 89 -5.39 10.35 15.09
CA VAL A 89 -4.28 10.14 14.15
C VAL A 89 -3.45 11.41 13.93
N PRO A 90 -4.04 12.61 13.73
CA PRO A 90 -3.26 13.85 13.60
C PRO A 90 -2.34 14.12 14.79
N ALA A 91 -2.80 13.94 16.03
CA ALA A 91 -1.97 14.18 17.22
C ALA A 91 -0.83 13.17 17.38
N VAL A 92 -0.96 11.95 16.82
CA VAL A 92 0.14 10.98 16.78
C VAL A 92 1.12 11.31 15.66
N LEU A 93 0.62 11.67 14.47
CA LEU A 93 1.47 12.07 13.34
C LEU A 93 2.29 13.32 13.65
N SER A 94 1.74 14.27 14.41
CA SER A 94 2.47 15.49 14.81
C SER A 94 3.70 15.21 15.67
N LEU A 95 3.81 14.03 16.29
CA LEU A 95 5.02 13.61 17.01
C LEU A 95 6.20 13.35 16.06
N LEU A 96 5.92 13.15 14.77
CA LEU A 96 6.88 12.77 13.73
C LEU A 96 7.07 13.86 12.66
N GLU A 97 6.29 14.95 12.71
CA GLU A 97 6.28 15.99 11.65
C GLU A 97 7.62 16.72 11.46
N ASN A 98 8.46 16.77 12.50
CA ASN A 98 9.78 17.42 12.46
C ASN A 98 10.94 16.42 12.30
N GLU A 99 10.65 15.13 12.12
CA GLU A 99 11.68 14.14 11.90
C GLU A 99 12.20 14.17 10.48
N ASP A 100 13.48 13.86 10.32
CA ASP A 100 14.12 13.67 9.03
C ASP A 100 14.84 12.33 9.04
N GLY A 101 14.40 11.43 8.16
CA GLY A 101 15.02 10.11 7.98
C GLY A 101 14.68 9.06 9.03
N PRO A 102 15.45 7.95 9.04
CA PRO A 102 15.18 6.76 9.85
C PRO A 102 15.58 6.89 11.33
N SER A 103 14.85 6.20 12.20
CA SER A 103 15.20 6.02 13.61
C SER A 103 15.75 4.61 13.84
N GLU A 104 17.07 4.47 13.93
CA GLU A 104 17.72 3.16 14.11
C GLU A 104 17.40 2.48 15.44
N ASN A 105 16.99 3.26 16.44
CA ASN A 105 16.64 2.76 17.77
C ASN A 105 15.15 2.44 17.92
N ALA A 106 14.31 2.67 16.91
CA ALA A 106 12.89 2.37 17.02
C ALA A 106 12.64 0.86 17.14
N PRO A 107 11.61 0.43 17.91
CA PRO A 107 11.22 -0.96 17.96
C PRO A 107 10.63 -1.39 16.60
N PHE A 108 10.41 -2.69 16.42
CA PHE A 108 9.72 -3.19 15.23
C PHE A 108 8.22 -3.32 15.47
N PHE A 109 7.43 -3.09 14.44
CA PHE A 109 6.00 -3.37 14.43
C PHE A 109 5.66 -4.28 13.25
N LEU A 110 5.07 -5.44 13.53
CA LEU A 110 4.42 -6.26 12.50
C LEU A 110 2.96 -5.80 12.33
N PRO A 111 2.53 -5.37 11.13
CA PRO A 111 1.23 -4.72 10.93
C PRO A 111 0.05 -5.68 10.69
N TYR A 112 0.15 -6.95 11.09
CA TYR A 112 -0.82 -7.99 10.74
C TYR A 112 -2.01 -8.05 11.72
N LEU A 113 -2.68 -6.92 11.96
CA LEU A 113 -3.76 -6.83 12.95
C LEU A 113 -5.03 -7.61 12.59
N SER A 114 -5.17 -8.01 11.33
CA SER A 114 -6.36 -8.67 10.78
C SER A 114 -6.01 -9.94 9.99
N GLY A 115 -4.93 -10.64 10.38
CA GLY A 115 -4.25 -11.56 9.47
C GLY A 115 -3.48 -10.81 8.40
N GLU A 116 -2.97 -11.54 7.40
CA GLU A 116 -2.38 -10.92 6.23
C GLU A 116 -2.65 -11.70 4.94
N ARG A 117 -2.78 -10.98 3.82
CA ARG A 117 -2.97 -11.58 2.50
C ARG A 117 -1.67 -11.68 1.72
N THR A 118 -1.12 -10.57 1.23
CA THR A 118 0.15 -10.61 0.49
C THR A 118 1.31 -10.25 1.44
N PRO A 119 2.42 -11.00 1.49
CA PRO A 119 2.74 -12.19 0.71
C PRO A 119 2.41 -13.53 1.40
N HIS A 120 1.91 -13.50 2.64
CA HIS A 120 1.87 -14.67 3.52
C HIS A 120 0.65 -15.58 3.33
N ASN A 121 -0.49 -15.01 2.91
CA ASN A 121 -1.80 -15.65 2.87
C ASN A 121 -2.15 -16.37 4.18
N ASP A 122 -1.93 -15.68 5.29
CA ASP A 122 -2.05 -16.22 6.63
C ASP A 122 -3.16 -15.48 7.40
N PRO A 123 -4.37 -16.09 7.53
CA PRO A 123 -5.46 -15.48 8.29
C PRO A 123 -5.19 -15.42 9.80
N ASN A 124 -4.18 -16.13 10.30
CA ASN A 124 -3.82 -16.18 11.71
C ASN A 124 -2.61 -15.29 12.05
N ALA A 125 -2.05 -14.57 11.06
CA ALA A 125 -1.01 -13.59 11.32
C ALA A 125 -1.53 -12.53 12.31
N SER A 126 -0.67 -12.11 13.23
CA SER A 126 -1.04 -11.19 14.31
C SER A 126 -0.06 -10.03 14.38
N GLY A 127 -0.56 -8.84 14.72
CA GLY A 127 0.29 -7.69 14.96
C GLY A 127 1.18 -7.87 16.20
N ALA A 128 2.37 -7.27 16.18
CA ALA A 128 3.33 -7.40 17.27
C ALA A 128 4.26 -6.19 17.35
N PHE A 129 4.56 -5.74 18.57
CA PHE A 129 5.72 -4.88 18.83
C PHE A 129 6.89 -5.73 19.34
N VAL A 130 8.07 -5.55 18.76
CA VAL A 130 9.27 -6.34 19.09
C VAL A 130 10.44 -5.42 19.43
N GLY A 131 11.19 -5.75 20.48
CA GLY A 131 12.38 -5.01 20.89
C GLY A 131 12.12 -3.81 21.80
N LEU A 132 10.95 -3.74 22.45
CA LEU A 132 10.65 -2.68 23.41
C LEU A 132 11.60 -2.72 24.62
N THR A 133 11.91 -1.52 25.13
CA THR A 133 12.75 -1.23 26.29
C THR A 133 12.21 0.05 26.96
N HIS A 134 12.63 0.35 28.19
CA HIS A 134 12.19 1.55 28.92
C HIS A 134 12.58 2.89 28.26
N GLN A 135 13.44 2.89 27.25
CA GLN A 135 13.84 4.11 26.53
C GLN A 135 12.83 4.52 25.45
N HIS A 136 11.96 3.59 25.03
CA HIS A 136 11.03 3.85 23.94
C HIS A 136 9.84 4.66 24.43
N SER A 137 9.55 5.72 23.68
CA SER A 137 8.42 6.62 23.88
C SER A 137 7.26 6.27 22.94
N THR A 138 6.11 6.94 23.14
CA THR A 138 4.99 6.89 22.20
C THR A 138 5.40 7.31 20.78
N LYS A 139 6.36 8.25 20.65
CA LYS A 139 6.88 8.68 19.36
C LYS A 139 7.62 7.54 18.65
N ASP A 140 8.46 6.80 19.36
CA ASP A 140 9.23 5.69 18.79
C ASP A 140 8.31 4.54 18.34
N MET A 141 7.26 4.28 19.12
CA MET A 141 6.24 3.31 18.75
C MET A 141 5.40 3.78 17.55
N ALA A 142 5.05 5.06 17.47
CA ALA A 142 4.36 5.64 16.32
C ALA A 142 5.21 5.51 15.05
N TYR A 143 6.52 5.83 15.14
CA TYR A 143 7.47 5.62 14.06
C TYR A 143 7.49 4.16 13.62
N ALA A 144 7.60 3.23 14.57
CA ALA A 144 7.63 1.79 14.29
C ALA A 144 6.37 1.33 13.54
N VAL A 145 5.19 1.88 13.87
CA VAL A 145 3.94 1.58 13.14
C VAL A 145 4.02 2.03 11.68
N LEU A 146 4.49 3.26 11.42
CA LEU A 146 4.61 3.77 10.04
C LEU A 146 5.63 2.94 9.25
N GLU A 147 6.77 2.64 9.86
CA GLU A 147 7.86 1.87 9.27
C GLU A 147 7.41 0.43 8.97
N GLY A 148 6.75 -0.24 9.92
CA GLY A 148 6.24 -1.60 9.75
C GLY A 148 5.23 -1.71 8.62
N VAL A 149 4.33 -0.73 8.48
CA VAL A 149 3.40 -0.65 7.34
C VAL A 149 4.16 -0.49 6.02
N CYS A 150 5.19 0.37 5.98
CA CYS A 150 6.02 0.52 4.78
C CYS A 150 6.80 -0.75 4.43
N PHE A 151 7.32 -1.50 5.41
CA PHE A 151 8.01 -2.76 5.16
C PHE A 151 7.09 -3.84 4.60
N ALA A 152 5.89 -4.00 5.17
CA ALA A 152 4.90 -4.92 4.62
C ALA A 152 4.42 -4.49 3.22
N MET A 153 4.27 -3.18 2.97
CA MET A 153 3.99 -2.68 1.63
C MET A 153 5.13 -3.02 0.66
N ALA A 154 6.38 -2.92 1.09
CA ALA A 154 7.54 -3.31 0.29
C ALA A 154 7.54 -4.82 -0.02
N ASP A 155 7.12 -5.67 0.91
CA ASP A 155 6.93 -7.11 0.63
C ASP A 155 5.88 -7.34 -0.46
N GLY A 156 4.79 -6.56 -0.43
CA GLY A 156 3.76 -6.55 -1.47
C GLY A 156 4.25 -6.04 -2.83
N VAL A 157 5.12 -5.03 -2.85
CA VAL A 157 5.74 -4.50 -4.08
C VAL A 157 6.68 -5.53 -4.68
N ASP A 158 7.56 -6.12 -3.85
CA ASP A 158 8.51 -7.15 -4.29
C ASP A 158 7.78 -8.39 -4.83
N ALA A 159 6.67 -8.80 -4.20
CA ALA A 159 5.85 -9.90 -4.68
C ALA A 159 5.28 -9.64 -6.09
N VAL A 160 4.79 -8.42 -6.34
CA VAL A 160 4.28 -8.05 -7.68
C VAL A 160 5.44 -7.95 -8.68
N HIS A 161 6.57 -7.34 -8.33
CA HIS A 161 7.72 -7.21 -9.23
C HIS A 161 8.36 -8.55 -9.59
N ALA A 162 8.38 -9.50 -8.66
CA ALA A 162 8.85 -10.85 -8.90
C ALA A 162 8.05 -11.62 -9.97
N SER A 163 6.82 -11.17 -10.30
CA SER A 163 6.02 -11.71 -11.40
C SER A 163 6.49 -11.25 -12.80
N GLY A 164 7.49 -10.36 -12.87
CA GLY A 164 7.98 -9.72 -14.09
C GLY A 164 7.30 -8.39 -14.44
N THR A 165 6.28 -7.98 -13.69
CA THR A 165 5.59 -6.69 -13.89
C THR A 165 6.18 -5.62 -12.98
N ILE A 166 6.89 -4.64 -13.57
CA ILE A 166 7.59 -3.59 -12.83
C ILE A 166 6.92 -2.24 -13.11
N ALA A 167 6.70 -1.44 -12.05
CA ALA A 167 6.25 -0.07 -12.19
C ALA A 167 7.41 0.92 -12.02
N ASN A 168 7.49 1.91 -12.92
CA ASN A 168 8.49 2.98 -12.84
C ASN A 168 7.89 4.30 -12.32
N ASP A 169 6.58 4.47 -12.47
CA ASP A 169 5.85 5.63 -11.99
C ASP A 169 4.76 5.20 -11.01
N ILE A 170 5.03 5.37 -9.71
CA ILE A 170 4.11 4.96 -8.65
C ILE A 170 3.44 6.18 -8.03
N CYS A 171 2.12 6.26 -8.17
CA CYS A 171 1.32 7.30 -7.54
C CYS A 171 0.92 6.90 -6.12
N LEU A 172 1.01 7.82 -5.17
CA LEU A 172 0.51 7.67 -3.81
C LEU A 172 -0.89 8.24 -3.70
N ILE A 173 -1.81 7.43 -3.16
CA ILE A 173 -3.19 7.82 -2.89
C ILE A 173 -3.66 7.31 -1.52
N GLY A 174 -4.74 7.86 -0.98
CA GLY A 174 -5.36 7.42 0.28
C GLY A 174 -4.97 8.26 1.49
N GLY A 175 -5.72 8.09 2.59
CA GLY A 175 -5.62 8.97 3.76
C GLY A 175 -4.23 8.99 4.42
N GLY A 176 -3.50 7.87 4.41
CA GLY A 176 -2.16 7.79 4.97
C GLY A 176 -1.12 8.63 4.22
N THR A 177 -1.36 8.96 2.94
CA THR A 177 -0.40 9.72 2.12
C THR A 177 -0.42 11.21 2.41
N LYS A 178 -1.27 11.69 3.32
CA LYS A 178 -1.30 13.11 3.73
C LYS A 178 -0.01 13.53 4.46
N SER A 179 0.61 12.60 5.20
CA SER A 179 1.88 12.85 5.88
C SER A 179 3.03 12.88 4.89
N VAL A 180 3.73 14.02 4.79
CA VAL A 180 4.95 14.17 3.96
C VAL A 180 6.02 13.18 4.42
N TYR A 181 6.22 13.09 5.74
CA TYR A 181 7.20 12.20 6.36
C TYR A 181 6.94 10.73 5.99
N TRP A 182 5.69 10.27 6.07
CA TRP A 182 5.34 8.88 5.73
C TRP A 182 5.53 8.59 4.24
N ARG A 183 5.19 9.54 3.36
CA ARG A 183 5.46 9.42 1.91
C ARG A 183 6.96 9.30 1.62
N GLN A 184 7.78 10.12 2.26
CA GLN A 184 9.23 10.07 2.08
C GLN A 184 9.84 8.76 2.62
N MET A 185 9.42 8.32 3.81
CA MET A 185 9.81 7.03 4.37
C MET A 185 9.48 5.87 3.42
N MET A 186 8.30 5.87 2.81
CA MET A 186 7.91 4.84 1.84
C MET A 186 8.80 4.87 0.58
N ALA A 187 9.14 6.06 0.07
CA ALA A 187 10.05 6.19 -1.06
C ALA A 187 11.44 5.64 -0.73
N ASP A 188 11.98 5.99 0.44
CA ASP A 188 13.28 5.53 0.93
C ASP A 188 13.30 4.01 1.15
N ILE A 189 12.23 3.41 1.69
CA ILE A 189 12.12 1.96 1.90
C ILE A 189 12.04 1.21 0.58
N LEU A 190 11.19 1.66 -0.34
CA LEU A 190 11.00 1.02 -1.64
C LEU A 190 12.18 1.22 -2.58
N ASN A 191 13.01 2.25 -2.35
CA ASN A 191 14.00 2.74 -3.30
C ASN A 191 13.40 3.11 -4.66
N LEU A 192 12.19 3.66 -4.65
CA LEU A 192 11.44 4.04 -5.84
C LEU A 192 11.02 5.50 -5.74
N LYS A 193 11.01 6.18 -6.88
CA LYS A 193 10.47 7.54 -6.98
C LYS A 193 8.95 7.47 -6.87
N LEU A 194 8.38 8.19 -5.92
CA LEU A 194 6.94 8.21 -5.66
C LEU A 194 6.35 9.58 -5.96
N PHE A 195 5.14 9.59 -6.53
CA PHE A 195 4.44 10.81 -6.89
C PHE A 195 3.19 10.98 -6.04
N TYR A 196 3.04 12.12 -5.39
CA TYR A 196 1.78 12.49 -4.74
C TYR A 196 1.01 13.42 -5.66
N LYS A 197 -0.20 13.02 -6.05
CA LYS A 197 -1.05 13.76 -7.00
C LYS A 197 -2.32 14.26 -6.31
N LYS A 198 -2.83 15.39 -6.78
CA LYS A 198 -4.03 16.04 -6.25
C LYS A 198 -5.24 15.15 -6.52
N GLY A 199 -6.11 14.99 -5.51
CA GLY A 199 -7.28 14.14 -5.68
C GLY A 199 -6.93 12.66 -5.78
N GLY A 200 -5.92 12.18 -5.05
CA GLY A 200 -5.73 10.74 -4.85
C GLY A 200 -6.96 10.05 -4.24
N ASP A 201 -7.85 10.82 -3.60
CA ASP A 201 -9.14 10.36 -3.08
C ASP A 201 -10.21 10.21 -4.19
N VAL A 202 -9.90 10.62 -5.42
CA VAL A 202 -10.80 10.56 -6.57
C VAL A 202 -10.87 9.10 -7.03
N GLY A 203 -11.80 8.39 -6.41
CA GLY A 203 -11.87 6.94 -6.44
C GLY A 203 -12.60 6.33 -7.64
N PRO A 204 -13.12 5.10 -7.45
CA PRO A 204 -13.76 4.30 -8.50
C PRO A 204 -14.91 5.00 -9.24
N ALA A 205 -15.61 5.94 -8.60
CA ALA A 205 -16.72 6.68 -9.19
C ALA A 205 -16.30 7.55 -10.38
N LEU A 206 -15.16 8.26 -10.29
CA LEU A 206 -14.65 9.01 -11.45
C LEU A 206 -14.23 8.04 -12.56
N GLY A 207 -13.63 6.91 -12.19
CA GLY A 207 -13.31 5.83 -13.12
C GLY A 207 -14.52 5.36 -13.91
N ALA A 208 -15.62 5.07 -13.22
CA ALA A 208 -16.88 4.68 -13.84
C ALA A 208 -17.42 5.76 -14.80
N ALA A 209 -17.37 7.04 -14.40
CA ALA A 209 -17.78 8.15 -15.27
C ALA A 209 -16.90 8.28 -16.53
N ARG A 210 -15.58 8.10 -16.38
CA ARG A 210 -14.62 8.07 -17.50
C ARG A 210 -14.88 6.90 -18.45
N LEU A 211 -15.16 5.71 -17.90
CA LEU A 211 -15.53 4.53 -18.70
C LEU A 211 -16.87 4.75 -19.44
N ALA A 212 -17.84 5.41 -18.81
CA ALA A 212 -19.09 5.79 -19.46
C ALA A 212 -18.84 6.75 -20.64
N GLN A 213 -17.99 7.76 -20.45
CA GLN A 213 -17.58 8.66 -21.53
C GLN A 213 -16.89 7.91 -22.67
N LEU A 214 -15.93 7.02 -22.37
CA LEU A 214 -15.23 6.22 -23.38
C LEU A 214 -16.18 5.29 -24.16
N GLY A 215 -17.14 4.67 -23.48
CA GLY A 215 -18.09 3.74 -24.11
C GLY A 215 -19.20 4.42 -24.92
N THR A 216 -19.42 5.73 -24.75
CA THR A 216 -20.53 6.47 -25.40
C THR A 216 -20.05 7.50 -26.43
N CYS A 217 -18.85 8.04 -26.30
CA CYS A 217 -18.30 9.04 -27.21
C CYS A 217 -17.38 8.42 -28.27
N LYS A 218 -17.87 8.33 -29.52
CA LYS A 218 -17.17 7.64 -30.66
C LYS A 218 -15.73 8.09 -30.95
N ASN A 219 -15.35 9.31 -30.55
CA ASN A 219 -14.02 9.89 -30.83
C ASN A 219 -13.18 10.11 -29.56
N SER A 220 -13.62 9.63 -28.40
CA SER A 220 -12.86 9.78 -27.16
C SER A 220 -11.65 8.85 -27.16
N ARG A 221 -10.46 9.42 -26.99
CA ARG A 221 -9.24 8.64 -26.75
C ARG A 221 -9.03 8.47 -25.25
N VAL A 222 -8.50 7.32 -24.86
CA VAL A 222 -8.16 7.02 -23.45
C VAL A 222 -7.33 8.13 -22.82
N GLN A 223 -6.31 8.63 -23.53
CA GLN A 223 -5.42 9.68 -23.04
C GLN A 223 -6.13 11.01 -22.76
N ASP A 224 -7.22 11.31 -23.48
CA ASP A 224 -7.95 12.57 -23.34
C ASP A 224 -8.95 12.52 -22.18
N VAL A 225 -9.51 11.33 -21.92
CA VAL A 225 -10.53 11.11 -20.87
C VAL A 225 -9.89 10.72 -19.53
N CYS A 226 -8.86 9.89 -19.57
CA CYS A 226 -8.21 9.29 -18.41
C CYS A 226 -6.93 10.05 -18.03
N GLY A 227 -6.99 11.38 -18.06
CA GLY A 227 -5.85 12.22 -17.68
C GLY A 227 -5.39 11.96 -16.25
N SER A 228 -4.06 11.93 -16.07
CA SER A 228 -3.45 11.88 -14.74
C SER A 228 -3.83 13.13 -13.93
N PRO A 229 -4.16 13.00 -12.64
CA PRO A 229 -4.36 14.15 -11.79
C PRO A 229 -3.09 15.02 -11.68
N PRO A 230 -3.22 16.32 -11.36
CA PRO A 230 -2.08 17.22 -11.21
C PRO A 230 -1.09 16.73 -10.16
N LEU A 231 0.20 16.81 -10.46
CA LEU A 231 1.27 16.52 -9.50
C LEU A 231 1.28 17.56 -8.37
N VAL A 232 1.37 17.09 -7.13
CA VAL A 232 1.51 17.95 -5.94
C VAL A 232 2.94 17.89 -5.42
N ASP A 233 3.53 16.70 -5.36
CA ASP A 233 4.83 16.48 -4.75
C ASP A 233 5.51 15.23 -5.34
N THR A 234 6.84 15.20 -5.29
CA THR A 234 7.66 14.05 -5.76
C THR A 234 8.67 13.68 -4.68
N HIS A 235 8.65 12.42 -4.28
CA HIS A 235 9.58 11.86 -3.30
C HIS A 235 10.63 11.03 -4.01
N HIS A 236 11.88 11.48 -3.92
CA HIS A 236 13.03 10.74 -4.40
C HIS A 236 13.61 9.92 -3.25
N PRO A 237 13.98 8.65 -3.47
CA PRO A 237 14.60 7.85 -2.43
C PRO A 237 15.95 8.44 -2.04
N ASN A 238 16.19 8.57 -0.73
CA ASN A 238 17.49 8.90 -0.19
C ASN A 238 18.32 7.61 -0.04
N ALA A 239 19.47 7.54 -0.72
CA ALA A 239 20.31 6.34 -0.73
C ALA A 239 20.88 5.98 0.66
N GLN A 240 21.17 6.95 1.52
CA GLN A 240 21.66 6.69 2.88
C GLN A 240 20.54 6.13 3.76
N HIS A 241 19.34 6.72 3.68
CA HIS A 241 18.18 6.21 4.39
C HIS A 241 17.81 4.81 3.92
N HIS A 242 17.84 4.57 2.60
CA HIS A 242 17.55 3.26 2.02
C HIS A 242 18.48 2.17 2.57
N GLN A 243 19.77 2.44 2.72
CA GLN A 243 20.71 1.47 3.32
C GLN A 243 20.34 1.12 4.76
N ILE A 244 19.91 2.10 5.56
CA ILE A 244 19.47 1.87 6.94
C ILE A 244 18.18 1.04 6.94
N TYR A 245 17.19 1.44 6.14
CA TYR A 245 15.93 0.72 6.01
C TYR A 245 16.11 -0.70 5.48
N GLN A 246 17.05 -0.96 4.58
CA GLN A 246 17.33 -2.30 4.07
C GLN A 246 17.83 -3.22 5.20
N ARG A 247 18.73 -2.73 6.07
CA ARG A 247 19.19 -3.50 7.25
C ARG A 247 18.03 -3.80 8.20
N ARG A 248 17.19 -2.80 8.48
CA ARG A 248 16.01 -2.95 9.36
C ARG A 248 14.96 -3.88 8.75
N ARG A 249 14.72 -3.78 7.44
CA ARG A 249 13.78 -4.64 6.71
C ARG A 249 14.20 -6.11 6.73
N ASN A 250 15.50 -6.41 6.63
CA ASN A 250 16.00 -7.78 6.75
C ASN A 250 15.63 -8.40 8.12
N VAL A 251 15.73 -7.60 9.19
CA VAL A 251 15.25 -8.03 10.52
C VAL A 251 13.74 -8.22 10.51
N PHE A 252 12.97 -7.23 10.04
CA PHE A 252 11.50 -7.30 9.92
C PHE A 252 11.02 -8.59 9.24
N VAL A 253 11.60 -8.95 8.09
CA VAL A 253 11.24 -10.16 7.34
C VAL A 253 11.48 -11.43 8.17
N SER A 254 12.57 -11.47 8.95
CA SER A 254 12.86 -12.61 9.84
C SER A 254 11.93 -12.71 11.05
N LEU A 255 11.27 -11.61 11.46
CA LEU A 255 10.41 -11.60 12.65
C LEU A 255 9.10 -12.35 12.42
N TYR A 256 8.52 -12.26 11.22
CA TYR A 256 7.25 -12.93 10.91
C TYR A 256 7.29 -14.45 11.16
N PRO A 257 8.20 -15.24 10.57
CA PRO A 257 8.22 -16.69 10.80
C PRO A 257 8.51 -17.04 12.27
N ALA A 258 9.35 -16.26 12.95
CA ALA A 258 9.63 -16.48 14.37
C ALA A 258 8.39 -16.28 15.26
N ILE A 259 7.61 -15.22 14.99
CA ILE A 259 6.37 -14.94 15.72
C ILE A 259 5.28 -15.94 15.37
N GLN A 260 5.12 -16.27 14.08
CA GLN A 260 4.15 -17.27 13.64
C GLN A 260 4.39 -18.62 14.32
N GLN A 261 5.65 -19.06 14.40
CA GLN A 261 6.01 -20.29 15.10
C GLN A 261 5.65 -20.23 16.59
N ALA A 262 5.95 -19.11 17.27
CA ALA A 262 5.63 -18.94 18.68
C ALA A 262 4.11 -18.94 18.94
N VAL A 263 3.33 -18.26 18.11
CA VAL A 263 1.86 -18.20 18.24
C VAL A 263 1.22 -19.56 17.95
N SER A 264 1.70 -20.28 16.93
CA SER A 264 1.18 -21.61 16.58
C SER A 264 1.33 -22.61 17.73
N ASN A 265 2.43 -22.53 18.50
CA ASN A 265 2.65 -23.39 19.66
C ASN A 265 1.62 -23.17 20.80
N LEU A 266 1.09 -21.94 20.94
CA LEU A 266 0.06 -21.62 21.93
C LEU A 266 -1.31 -22.21 21.54
N SER A 267 -1.62 -22.24 20.24
CA SER A 267 -2.89 -22.81 19.74
C SER A 267 -2.96 -24.33 19.93
N GLN A 268 -1.83 -25.04 19.81
CA GLN A 268 -1.76 -26.49 20.00
C GLN A 268 -2.00 -26.91 21.46
N THR A 269 -1.50 -26.13 22.43
CA THR A 269 -1.70 -26.41 23.87
C THR A 269 -3.15 -26.18 24.34
N SER A 270 -3.96 -25.51 23.53
CA SER A 270 -5.36 -25.19 23.85
C SER A 270 -6.35 -26.28 23.44
N THR A 271 -5.92 -27.26 22.63
CA THR A 271 -6.79 -28.32 22.07
C THR A 271 -6.69 -29.63 22.85
N GLU A 272 -5.80 -29.71 23.84
CA GLU A 272 -5.58 -30.87 24.71
C GLU A 272 -6.18 -30.71 26.13
N ARG A 273 -7.10 -29.75 26.32
CA ARG A 273 -7.89 -29.59 27.57
C ARG A 273 -9.37 -29.60 27.26
#